data_AF-A0A935AT41-F1
#
_entry.id   AF-A0A935AT41-F1
#
_cell.length_a   1.000
_cell.length_b   1.000
_cell.length_c   1.000
_cell.angle_alpha   90.00
_cell.angle_beta   90.00
_cell.angle_gamma   90.00
#
_symmetry.space_group_name_H-M   'P 1'
#
loop_
_entity.id
_entity.type
_entity.pdbx_description
1 polymer ?
#
loop_
_entity_poly.entity_id
_entity_poly.type
_entity_poly.pdbx_seq_one_letter_code
_entity_poly.pdbx_strand_id
1 'polypeptide(L)'
;MHKDRLVLGLIALIALVNATMRVKVIASGWQLIGDDAVIALRSTDVFRSGSPLLGMPSAFSSWSTGADPFHPGPALFWWLAPWTSLFGATPTVVLFATWLLAVTSIVTIATVSYRQLGRSGAIAGLATAVVFQLIAAGPSWKPINPVAAGLPCVAFCFLTWAVLAGDRRVLPAWVGFGTFVAQTDFAYAPTLVVPVAVVLGSWAWRLRREAGPRRALVRTSVGALVVGLVMWAPAIAEAVVNRGGMRLRFVSRQRRMSRPSAGAVVSTIGLLLDPTWFVNPESAVSRIGRFPGLGPGQQSGLKLLIVGLRERRPSPLPAAAAMTALVSRRRFARRWPQRPHTSA
;
A
#
# COMPACT_ATOMS: atom_id res chain seq x y z
N MET A 1 28.25 13.69 -8.48
CA MET A 1 27.77 13.12 -9.76
C MET A 1 27.74 11.59 -9.80
N HIS A 2 28.83 10.85 -9.50
CA HIS A 2 28.81 9.37 -9.55
C HIS A 2 27.94 8.68 -8.48
N LYS A 3 27.71 9.32 -7.33
CA LYS A 3 27.04 8.69 -6.16
C LYS A 3 25.51 8.56 -6.31
N ASP A 4 24.87 9.44 -7.09
CA ASP A 4 23.42 9.42 -7.31
C ASP A 4 23.01 8.46 -8.45
N ARG A 5 23.97 8.14 -9.33
CA ARG A 5 23.78 7.18 -10.43
C ARG A 5 23.44 5.77 -9.94
N LEU A 6 23.93 5.37 -8.75
CA LEU A 6 23.60 4.05 -8.22
C LEU A 6 22.11 3.92 -7.89
N VAL A 7 21.53 4.91 -7.20
CA VAL A 7 20.11 4.84 -6.81
C VAL A 7 19.23 4.83 -8.05
N LEU A 8 19.53 5.67 -9.04
CA LEU A 8 18.85 5.66 -10.33
C LEU A 8 19.02 4.34 -11.07
N GLY A 9 20.24 3.76 -11.06
CA GLY A 9 20.52 2.45 -11.64
C GLY A 9 19.74 1.33 -10.96
N LEU A 10 19.60 1.36 -9.63
CA LEU A 10 18.78 0.40 -8.88
C LEU A 10 17.29 0.55 -9.17
N ILE A 11 16.77 1.78 -9.26
CA ILE A 11 15.39 2.02 -9.68
C ILE A 11 15.16 1.45 -11.09
N ALA A 12 16.04 1.76 -12.03
CA ALA A 12 15.97 1.26 -13.40
C ALA A 12 16.04 -0.27 -13.45
N LEU A 13 16.93 -0.89 -12.68
CA LEU A 13 17.06 -2.34 -12.58
C LEU A 13 15.78 -3.00 -12.04
N ILE A 14 15.22 -2.47 -10.94
CA ILE A 14 13.98 -3.01 -10.36
C ILE A 14 12.80 -2.83 -11.31
N ALA A 15 12.72 -1.69 -12.00
CA ALA A 15 11.73 -1.43 -13.03
C ALA A 15 11.87 -2.41 -14.21
N LEU A 16 13.10 -2.68 -14.66
CA LEU A 16 13.40 -3.63 -15.72
C LEU A 16 13.03 -5.07 -15.33
N VAL A 17 13.40 -5.52 -14.12
CA VAL A 17 13.00 -6.85 -13.61
C VAL A 17 11.48 -6.98 -13.58
N ASN A 18 10.78 -5.93 -13.12
CA ASN A 18 9.32 -5.88 -13.14
C ASN A 18 8.72 -5.93 -14.55
N ALA A 19 9.36 -5.29 -15.53
CA ALA A 19 8.95 -5.34 -16.93
C ALA A 19 9.16 -6.74 -17.51
N THR A 20 10.32 -7.35 -17.30
CA THR A 20 10.64 -8.70 -17.79
C THR A 20 9.65 -9.75 -17.27
N MET A 21 9.23 -9.65 -16.01
CA MET A 21 8.17 -10.53 -15.47
C MET A 21 6.87 -10.43 -16.27
N ARG A 22 6.44 -9.22 -16.63
CA ARG A 22 5.21 -8.99 -17.40
C ARG A 22 5.35 -9.42 -18.86
N VAL A 23 6.53 -9.20 -19.46
CA VAL A 23 6.84 -9.71 -20.81
C VAL A 23 6.74 -11.23 -20.84
N LYS A 24 7.27 -11.93 -19.82
CA LYS A 24 7.14 -13.39 -19.72
C LYS A 24 5.69 -13.85 -19.62
N VAL A 25 4.86 -13.13 -18.86
CA VAL A 25 3.42 -13.41 -18.73
C VAL A 25 2.68 -13.20 -20.06
N ILE A 26 3.01 -12.14 -20.79
CA ILE A 26 2.44 -11.92 -22.14
C ILE A 26 2.87 -13.04 -23.08
N ALA A 27 4.15 -13.42 -23.06
CA ALA A 27 4.70 -14.48 -23.90
C ALA A 27 4.11 -15.87 -23.58
N SER A 28 3.62 -16.09 -22.36
CA SER A 28 2.93 -17.34 -22.01
C SER A 28 1.47 -17.40 -22.52
N GLY A 29 1.02 -16.39 -23.27
CA GLY A 29 -0.34 -16.33 -23.81
C GLY A 29 -1.40 -15.99 -22.76
N TRP A 30 -1.00 -15.40 -21.62
CA TRP A 30 -1.96 -15.02 -20.57
C TRP A 30 -3.01 -14.05 -21.10
N GLN A 31 -4.27 -14.29 -20.72
CA GLN A 31 -5.43 -13.50 -21.12
C GLN A 31 -6.10 -12.87 -19.90
N LEU A 32 -6.82 -11.77 -20.15
CA LEU A 32 -7.70 -11.15 -19.16
C LEU A 32 -8.93 -12.03 -18.96
N ILE A 33 -9.14 -12.55 -17.74
CA ILE A 33 -10.23 -13.45 -17.36
C ILE A 33 -10.72 -13.14 -15.94
N GLY A 34 -12.02 -12.93 -15.77
CA GLY A 34 -12.63 -12.64 -14.48
C GLY A 34 -12.39 -11.19 -14.07
N ASP A 35 -11.95 -10.95 -12.82
CA ASP A 35 -11.81 -9.60 -12.27
C ASP A 35 -10.87 -8.68 -13.06
N ASP A 36 -9.76 -9.22 -13.60
CA ASP A 36 -8.82 -8.43 -14.41
C ASP A 36 -9.43 -8.00 -15.75
N ALA A 37 -10.27 -8.84 -16.39
CA ALA A 37 -11.04 -8.46 -17.57
C ALA A 37 -12.08 -7.37 -17.26
N VAL A 38 -12.78 -7.48 -16.13
CA VAL A 38 -13.74 -6.45 -15.71
C VAL A 38 -13.01 -5.14 -15.44
N ILE A 39 -11.87 -5.16 -14.75
CA ILE A 39 -11.07 -3.97 -14.48
C ILE A 39 -10.58 -3.32 -15.79
N ALA A 40 -10.09 -4.13 -16.73
CA ALA A 40 -9.65 -3.66 -18.02
C ALA A 40 -10.80 -3.02 -18.82
N LEU A 41 -11.95 -3.68 -18.91
CA LEU A 41 -13.13 -3.17 -19.62
C LEU A 41 -13.67 -1.89 -18.96
N ARG A 42 -13.84 -1.88 -17.65
CA ARG A 42 -14.34 -0.69 -16.92
C ARG A 42 -13.42 0.52 -17.01
N SER A 43 -12.13 0.31 -17.30
CA SER A 43 -11.21 1.42 -17.54
C SER A 43 -11.44 2.13 -18.88
N THR A 44 -12.03 1.47 -19.89
CA THR A 44 -12.32 2.11 -21.19
C THR A 44 -13.58 2.96 -21.17
N ASP A 45 -14.44 2.77 -20.16
CA ASP A 45 -15.63 3.60 -19.92
C ASP A 45 -15.28 4.96 -19.29
N VAL A 46 -14.07 5.10 -18.73
CA VAL A 46 -13.60 6.37 -18.17
C VAL A 46 -13.50 7.41 -19.30
N PHE A 47 -13.88 8.66 -18.99
CA PHE A 47 -14.04 9.77 -19.94
C PHE A 47 -15.23 9.64 -20.91
N ARG A 48 -16.13 8.69 -20.68
CA ARG A 48 -17.40 8.54 -21.39
C ARG A 48 -18.59 8.76 -20.46
N SER A 49 -19.80 8.79 -21.00
CA SER A 49 -21.06 8.92 -20.23
C SER A 49 -21.24 7.81 -19.18
N GLY A 50 -20.65 6.64 -19.39
CA GLY A 50 -20.63 5.50 -18.46
C GLY A 50 -19.47 5.47 -17.46
N SER A 51 -18.75 6.59 -17.25
CA SER A 51 -17.55 6.63 -16.40
C SER A 51 -17.79 6.00 -15.03
N PRO A 52 -16.96 5.04 -14.59
CA PRO A 52 -17.14 4.40 -13.30
C PRO A 52 -16.91 5.41 -12.17
N LEU A 53 -17.92 5.55 -11.32
CA LEU A 53 -17.90 6.42 -10.14
C LEU A 53 -17.48 5.69 -8.86
N LEU A 54 -17.57 4.36 -8.86
CA LEU A 54 -17.15 3.45 -7.78
C LEU A 54 -16.17 2.41 -8.32
N GLY A 55 -15.49 1.70 -7.43
CA GLY A 55 -14.53 0.64 -7.77
C GLY A 55 -15.21 -0.71 -8.09
N MET A 56 -14.46 -1.80 -8.09
CA MET A 56 -14.99 -3.16 -8.30
C MET A 56 -16.01 -3.57 -7.22
N PRO A 57 -17.00 -4.43 -7.50
CA PRO A 57 -17.71 -5.15 -6.45
C PRO A 57 -16.73 -5.88 -5.52
N SER A 58 -17.02 -5.92 -4.23
CA SER A 58 -16.18 -6.59 -3.23
C SER A 58 -16.83 -7.88 -2.77
N ALA A 59 -16.08 -8.98 -2.85
CA ALA A 59 -16.49 -10.29 -2.32
C ALA A 59 -16.59 -10.30 -0.78
N PHE A 60 -16.26 -9.20 -0.09
CA PHE A 60 -16.36 -9.08 1.38
C PHE A 60 -17.80 -9.30 1.91
N SER A 61 -18.82 -9.36 1.04
CA SER A 61 -20.22 -9.40 1.44
C SER A 61 -21.03 -10.61 0.97
N SER A 62 -20.49 -11.40 0.05
CA SER A 62 -21.16 -12.62 -0.44
C SER A 62 -21.44 -13.60 0.71
N TRP A 63 -20.69 -13.48 1.81
CA TRP A 63 -20.92 -14.24 3.04
C TRP A 63 -21.90 -13.63 4.06
N SER A 64 -22.38 -12.39 3.91
CA SER A 64 -23.15 -11.73 4.98
C SER A 64 -24.33 -10.83 4.58
N THR A 65 -24.44 -10.34 3.34
CA THR A 65 -25.46 -9.32 3.02
C THR A 65 -26.28 -9.52 1.74
N GLY A 66 -25.95 -10.50 0.89
CA GLY A 66 -26.73 -10.79 -0.33
C GLY A 66 -26.71 -9.68 -1.40
N ALA A 67 -25.78 -8.72 -1.32
CA ALA A 67 -25.46 -7.77 -2.39
C ALA A 67 -24.04 -7.21 -2.20
N ASP A 68 -23.18 -7.34 -3.20
CA ASP A 68 -21.77 -6.94 -3.09
C ASP A 68 -21.55 -5.43 -3.06
N PRO A 69 -20.96 -4.88 -1.98
CA PRO A 69 -20.58 -3.50 -1.96
C PRO A 69 -19.43 -3.27 -2.91
N PHE A 70 -19.56 -2.22 -3.70
CA PHE A 70 -18.47 -1.68 -4.48
C PHE A 70 -17.39 -1.08 -3.57
N HIS A 71 -16.14 -1.18 -4.03
CA HIS A 71 -15.03 -0.41 -3.47
C HIS A 71 -15.32 1.10 -3.57
N PRO A 72 -14.81 1.91 -2.62
CA PRO A 72 -15.39 3.23 -2.34
C PRO A 72 -15.05 4.28 -3.40
N GLY A 73 -14.19 3.98 -4.37
CA GLY A 73 -13.99 4.83 -5.52
C GLY A 73 -13.25 4.12 -6.66
N PRO A 74 -13.14 4.77 -7.83
CA PRO A 74 -12.77 4.13 -9.08
C PRO A 74 -11.27 4.27 -9.41
N ALA A 75 -10.42 4.62 -8.43
CA ALA A 75 -9.02 5.00 -8.65
C ALA A 75 -8.21 4.07 -9.58
N LEU A 76 -8.37 2.75 -9.44
CA LEU A 76 -7.68 1.79 -10.31
C LEU A 76 -8.14 1.89 -11.77
N PHE A 77 -9.45 2.03 -12.03
CA PHE A 77 -9.96 2.22 -13.38
C PHE A 77 -9.43 3.52 -13.99
N TRP A 78 -9.42 4.61 -13.20
CA TRP A 78 -8.95 5.92 -13.65
C TRP A 78 -7.45 5.98 -13.88
N TRP A 79 -6.65 5.17 -13.17
CA TRP A 79 -5.23 5.01 -13.44
C TRP A 79 -4.96 4.29 -14.76
N LEU A 80 -5.75 3.25 -15.06
CA LEU A 80 -5.61 2.45 -16.29
C LEU A 80 -6.15 3.20 -17.53
N ALA A 81 -7.16 4.05 -17.34
CA ALA A 81 -7.94 4.69 -18.39
C ALA A 81 -7.14 5.43 -19.47
N PRO A 82 -6.11 6.25 -19.17
CA PRO A 82 -5.34 6.92 -20.21
C PRO A 82 -4.71 5.92 -21.19
N TRP A 83 -4.25 4.78 -20.67
CA TRP A 83 -3.56 3.75 -21.46
C TRP A 83 -4.54 2.91 -22.26
N THR A 84 -5.64 2.47 -21.64
CA THR A 84 -6.65 1.64 -22.30
C THR A 84 -7.50 2.42 -23.29
N SER A 85 -7.66 3.74 -23.10
CA SER A 85 -8.31 4.61 -24.07
C SER A 85 -7.45 4.84 -25.31
N LEU A 86 -6.12 4.93 -25.16
CA LEU A 86 -5.18 5.18 -26.26
C LEU A 86 -4.82 3.90 -27.04
N PHE A 87 -4.66 2.77 -26.35
CA PHE A 87 -4.09 1.55 -26.91
C PHE A 87 -5.02 0.33 -26.82
N GLY A 88 -6.25 0.52 -26.31
CA GLY A 88 -7.22 -0.56 -26.07
C GLY A 88 -6.98 -1.33 -24.76
N ALA A 89 -8.00 -2.05 -24.30
CA ALA A 89 -7.96 -2.87 -23.08
C ALA A 89 -7.36 -4.28 -23.33
N THR A 90 -6.14 -4.32 -23.85
CA THR A 90 -5.43 -5.59 -24.11
C THR A 90 -4.62 -6.04 -22.90
N PRO A 91 -4.27 -7.35 -22.76
CA PRO A 91 -3.39 -7.83 -21.69
C PRO A 91 -2.09 -7.04 -21.58
N THR A 92 -1.46 -6.73 -22.73
CA THR A 92 -0.22 -5.97 -22.81
C THR A 92 -0.37 -4.57 -22.22
N VAL A 93 -1.41 -3.84 -22.60
CA VAL A 93 -1.64 -2.46 -22.15
C VAL A 93 -1.95 -2.40 -20.66
N VAL A 94 -2.76 -3.34 -20.15
CA VAL A 94 -3.11 -3.40 -18.72
C VAL A 94 -1.89 -3.76 -17.86
N LEU A 95 -1.06 -4.70 -18.32
CA LEU A 95 0.19 -5.05 -17.63
C LEU A 95 1.20 -3.90 -17.66
N PHE A 96 1.27 -3.15 -18.77
CA PHE A 96 2.07 -1.93 -18.86
C PHE A 96 1.60 -0.84 -17.88
N ALA A 97 0.30 -0.58 -17.79
CA ALA A 97 -0.24 0.43 -16.90
C ALA A 97 -0.05 0.10 -15.41
N THR A 98 -0.15 -1.18 -15.05
CA THR A 98 0.17 -1.65 -13.67
C THR A 98 1.67 -1.72 -13.41
N TRP A 99 2.50 -1.93 -14.43
CA TRP A 99 3.95 -1.74 -14.33
C TRP A 99 4.28 -0.28 -13.98
N LEU A 100 3.68 0.69 -14.68
CA LEU A 100 3.85 2.10 -14.37
C LEU A 100 3.44 2.42 -12.94
N LEU A 101 2.31 1.89 -12.46
CA LEU A 101 1.88 2.06 -11.07
C LEU A 101 2.93 1.57 -10.07
N ALA A 102 3.52 0.39 -10.34
CA ALA A 102 4.58 -0.17 -9.51
C ALA A 102 5.84 0.72 -9.54
N VAL A 103 6.27 1.17 -10.73
CA VAL A 103 7.42 2.07 -10.88
C VAL A 103 7.19 3.40 -10.16
N THR A 104 6.01 4.01 -10.29
CA THR A 104 5.65 5.25 -9.57
C THR A 104 5.75 5.05 -8.06
N SER A 105 5.31 3.90 -7.55
CA SER A 105 5.43 3.56 -6.13
C SER A 105 6.89 3.39 -5.69
N ILE A 106 7.70 2.67 -6.48
CA ILE A 106 9.13 2.44 -6.22
C ILE A 106 9.91 3.76 -6.22
N VAL A 107 9.68 4.61 -7.22
CA VAL A 107 10.30 5.94 -7.32
C VAL A 107 9.91 6.78 -6.10
N THR A 108 8.63 6.79 -5.73
CA THR A 108 8.16 7.52 -4.54
C THR A 108 8.86 7.05 -3.27
N ILE A 109 8.94 5.73 -3.05
CA ILE A 109 9.65 5.15 -1.90
C ILE A 109 11.12 5.57 -1.90
N ALA A 110 11.81 5.44 -3.03
CA ALA A 110 13.23 5.77 -3.14
C ALA A 110 13.49 7.26 -2.93
N THR A 111 12.72 8.13 -3.58
CA THR A 111 12.86 9.59 -3.48
C THR A 111 12.60 10.07 -2.06
N VAL A 112 11.52 9.60 -1.43
CA VAL A 112 11.19 9.98 -0.05
C VAL A 112 12.28 9.48 0.90
N SER A 113 12.71 8.22 0.78
CA SER A 113 13.76 7.67 1.66
C SER A 113 15.11 8.34 1.45
N TYR A 114 15.44 8.71 0.20
CA TYR A 114 16.64 9.48 -0.12
C TYR A 114 16.62 10.86 0.55
N ARG A 115 15.48 11.54 0.53
CA ARG A 115 15.35 12.87 1.17
C ARG A 115 15.54 12.80 2.68
N GLN A 116 15.11 11.70 3.32
CA GLN A 116 15.17 11.54 4.77
C GLN A 116 16.54 11.08 5.28
N LEU A 117 17.17 10.09 4.61
CA LEU A 117 18.39 9.43 5.10
C LEU A 117 19.49 9.35 4.04
N GLY A 118 19.37 10.07 2.92
CA GLY A 118 20.30 9.99 1.80
C GLY A 118 20.30 8.62 1.12
N ARG A 119 21.43 8.25 0.54
CA ARG A 119 21.58 7.01 -0.25
C ARG A 119 21.23 5.74 0.53
N SER A 120 21.60 5.64 1.81
CA SER A 120 21.27 4.46 2.63
C SER A 120 19.78 4.31 2.80
N GLY A 121 19.06 5.41 3.02
CA GLY A 121 17.60 5.44 3.02
C GLY A 121 17.00 4.94 1.71
N ALA A 122 17.48 5.45 0.58
CA ALA A 122 17.00 5.03 -0.74
C ALA A 122 17.19 3.52 -0.97
N ILE A 123 18.38 2.99 -0.63
CA ILE A 123 18.67 1.55 -0.75
C ILE A 123 17.76 0.73 0.16
N ALA A 124 17.55 1.15 1.40
CA ALA A 124 16.65 0.47 2.33
C ALA A 124 15.18 0.49 1.88
N GLY A 125 14.73 1.63 1.34
CA GLY A 125 13.40 1.76 0.75
C GLY A 125 13.21 0.85 -0.47
N LEU A 126 14.18 0.83 -1.38
CA LEU A 126 14.17 -0.06 -2.54
C LEU A 126 14.22 -1.54 -2.12
N ALA A 127 15.04 -1.90 -1.15
CA ALA A 127 15.08 -3.24 -0.59
C ALA A 127 13.73 -3.64 0.01
N THR A 128 13.04 -2.72 0.70
CA THR A 128 11.69 -2.95 1.22
C THR A 128 10.69 -3.20 0.08
N ALA A 129 10.74 -2.41 -0.99
CA ALA A 129 9.88 -2.60 -2.15
C ALA A 129 10.12 -3.95 -2.84
N VAL A 130 11.38 -4.40 -2.93
CA VAL A 130 11.73 -5.71 -3.47
C VAL A 130 11.22 -6.83 -2.56
N VAL A 131 11.52 -6.75 -1.26
CA VAL A 131 11.07 -7.74 -0.27
C VAL A 131 9.55 -7.87 -0.26
N PHE A 132 8.81 -6.75 -0.30
CA PHE A 132 7.36 -6.74 -0.42
C PHE A 132 6.88 -7.58 -1.60
N GLN A 133 7.48 -7.38 -2.77
CA GLN A 133 7.11 -8.09 -4.00
C GLN A 133 7.48 -9.58 -3.95
N LEU A 134 8.53 -9.96 -3.22
CA LEU A 134 8.95 -11.36 -3.05
C LEU A 134 8.07 -12.15 -2.07
N ILE A 135 7.54 -11.49 -1.03
CA ILE A 135 6.73 -12.13 0.02
C ILE A 135 5.22 -12.00 -0.22
N ALA A 136 4.79 -11.22 -1.21
CA ALA A 136 3.39 -11.11 -1.56
C ALA A 136 2.85 -12.49 -1.93
N ALA A 137 1.73 -12.91 -1.32
CA ALA A 137 1.17 -14.26 -1.44
C ALA A 137 0.58 -14.59 -2.82
N GLY A 138 0.87 -13.78 -3.85
CA GLY A 138 0.32 -13.93 -5.19
C GLY A 138 1.12 -13.14 -6.24
N PRO A 139 0.79 -13.31 -7.52
CA PRO A 139 1.52 -12.68 -8.61
C PRO A 139 1.43 -11.16 -8.52
N SER A 140 2.54 -10.50 -8.15
CA SER A 140 2.65 -9.04 -7.99
C SER A 140 2.38 -8.25 -9.28
N TRP A 141 2.32 -8.93 -10.42
CA TRP A 141 2.00 -8.37 -11.73
C TRP A 141 0.51 -8.36 -12.05
N LYS A 142 -0.33 -9.09 -11.31
CA LYS A 142 -1.76 -9.21 -11.66
C LYS A 142 -2.48 -7.86 -11.50
N PRO A 143 -3.31 -7.46 -12.48
CA PRO A 143 -4.00 -6.17 -12.44
C PRO A 143 -5.34 -6.27 -11.66
N ILE A 144 -5.28 -6.78 -10.43
CA ILE A 144 -6.44 -6.93 -9.55
C ILE A 144 -6.28 -6.05 -8.31
N ASN A 145 -7.40 -5.61 -7.72
CA ASN A 145 -7.46 -4.68 -6.59
C ASN A 145 -6.44 -4.93 -5.46
N PRO A 146 -6.38 -6.11 -4.82
CA PRO A 146 -5.49 -6.32 -3.67
C PRO A 146 -4.02 -6.25 -4.04
N VAL A 147 -3.67 -6.67 -5.26
CA VAL A 147 -2.30 -6.66 -5.77
C VAL A 147 -1.90 -5.25 -6.20
N ALA A 148 -2.77 -4.58 -6.96
CA ALA A 148 -2.52 -3.23 -7.48
C ALA A 148 -2.39 -2.19 -6.36
N ALA A 149 -3.11 -2.33 -5.24
CA ALA A 149 -3.01 -1.45 -4.09
C ALA A 149 -1.75 -1.69 -3.22
N GLY A 150 -1.10 -2.83 -3.34
CA GLY A 150 -0.05 -3.27 -2.42
C GLY A 150 1.16 -2.36 -2.37
N LEU A 151 1.81 -2.14 -3.52
CA LEU A 151 3.01 -1.28 -3.58
C LEU A 151 2.70 0.21 -3.36
N PRO A 152 1.56 0.75 -3.85
CA PRO A 152 1.05 2.05 -3.44
C PRO A 152 0.86 2.18 -1.92
N CYS A 153 0.41 1.13 -1.23
CA CYS A 153 0.30 1.15 0.23
C CYS A 153 1.67 1.22 0.91
N VAL A 154 2.69 0.53 0.39
CA VAL A 154 4.06 0.67 0.90
C VAL A 154 4.54 2.11 0.71
N ALA A 155 4.35 2.70 -0.47
CA ALA A 155 4.69 4.09 -0.73
C ALA A 155 3.96 5.06 0.24
N PHE A 156 2.67 4.82 0.52
CA PHE A 156 1.89 5.56 1.51
C PHE A 156 2.50 5.50 2.92
N CYS A 157 3.00 4.34 3.36
CA CYS A 157 3.69 4.21 4.65
C CYS A 157 4.97 5.06 4.71
N PHE A 158 5.78 5.06 3.65
CA PHE A 158 6.99 5.89 3.57
C PHE A 158 6.67 7.38 3.51
N LEU A 159 5.62 7.77 2.77
CA LEU A 159 5.10 9.13 2.75
C LEU A 159 4.62 9.57 4.14
N THR A 160 3.94 8.67 4.88
CA THR A 160 3.53 8.93 6.27
C THR A 160 4.74 9.20 7.15
N TRP A 161 5.77 8.35 7.08
CA TRP A 161 7.03 8.56 7.82
C TRP A 161 7.65 9.92 7.50
N ALA A 162 7.73 10.30 6.23
CA ALA A 162 8.30 11.59 5.83
C ALA A 162 7.48 12.79 6.32
N VAL A 163 6.15 12.73 6.24
CA VAL A 163 5.27 13.77 6.80
C VAL A 163 5.51 13.91 8.30
N LEU A 164 5.60 12.80 9.03
CA LEU A 164 5.84 12.80 10.48
C LEU A 164 7.23 13.35 10.83
N ALA A 165 8.23 13.01 10.04
CA ALA A 165 9.59 13.56 10.14
C ALA A 165 9.67 15.05 9.76
N GLY A 166 8.59 15.64 9.23
CA GLY A 166 8.46 17.07 8.98
C GLY A 166 8.54 17.48 7.51
N ASP A 167 8.70 16.55 6.57
CA ASP A 167 8.68 16.86 5.15
C ASP A 167 7.24 17.06 4.66
N ARG A 168 6.77 18.30 4.71
CA ARG A 168 5.39 18.67 4.34
C ARG A 168 5.16 18.71 2.83
N ARG A 169 6.24 18.72 2.03
CA ARG A 169 6.13 18.83 0.56
C ARG A 169 5.48 17.59 -0.06
N VAL A 170 5.52 16.47 0.66
CA VAL A 170 4.99 15.19 0.19
C VAL A 170 3.50 14.99 0.53
N LEU A 171 2.84 15.94 1.20
CA LEU A 171 1.42 15.81 1.59
C LEU A 171 0.46 15.55 0.41
N PRO A 172 0.60 16.21 -0.77
CA PRO A 172 -0.27 15.88 -1.90
C PRO A 172 -0.08 14.44 -2.36
N ALA A 173 1.16 13.94 -2.40
CA ALA A 173 1.44 12.54 -2.72
C ALA A 173 0.89 11.61 -1.63
N TRP A 174 1.01 11.97 -0.35
CA TRP A 174 0.44 11.21 0.76
C TRP A 174 -1.07 11.05 0.66
N VAL A 175 -1.80 12.14 0.36
CA VAL A 175 -3.25 12.08 0.10
C VAL A 175 -3.55 11.27 -1.17
N GLY A 176 -2.76 11.44 -2.23
CA GLY A 176 -2.95 10.73 -3.49
C GLY A 176 -2.83 9.22 -3.34
N PHE A 177 -1.72 8.73 -2.78
CA PHE A 177 -1.50 7.32 -2.52
C PHE A 177 -2.48 6.75 -1.48
N GLY A 178 -2.75 7.48 -0.40
CA GLY A 178 -3.72 7.06 0.61
C GLY A 178 -5.13 6.92 0.04
N THR A 179 -5.54 7.85 -0.82
CA THR A 179 -6.82 7.81 -1.52
C THR A 179 -6.87 6.67 -2.54
N PHE A 180 -5.80 6.50 -3.33
CA PHE A 180 -5.71 5.40 -4.28
C PHE A 180 -5.91 4.05 -3.58
N VAL A 181 -5.19 3.82 -2.48
CA VAL A 181 -5.28 2.58 -1.69
C VAL A 181 -6.69 2.42 -1.08
N ALA A 182 -7.23 3.48 -0.48
CA ALA A 182 -8.55 3.47 0.14
C ALA A 182 -9.65 3.10 -0.88
N GLN A 183 -9.56 3.64 -2.09
CA GLN A 183 -10.51 3.40 -3.17
C GLN A 183 -10.31 2.05 -3.84
N THR A 184 -9.08 1.51 -3.85
CA THR A 184 -8.79 0.29 -4.59
C THR A 184 -9.20 -0.96 -3.82
N ASP A 185 -8.91 -1.08 -2.52
CA ASP A 185 -9.22 -2.31 -1.78
C ASP A 185 -9.46 -2.07 -0.28
N PHE A 186 -10.57 -2.59 0.25
CA PHE A 186 -10.96 -2.46 1.66
C PHE A 186 -10.01 -3.18 2.63
N ALA A 187 -9.29 -4.21 2.19
CA ALA A 187 -8.34 -4.95 3.01
C ALA A 187 -7.24 -4.05 3.60
N TYR A 188 -6.97 -2.90 2.96
CA TYR A 188 -5.98 -1.94 3.42
C TYR A 188 -6.51 -0.91 4.43
N ALA A 189 -7.82 -0.91 4.74
CA ALA A 189 -8.41 0.07 5.65
C ALA A 189 -7.69 0.14 7.03
N PRO A 190 -7.33 -0.98 7.69
CA PRO A 190 -6.59 -0.93 8.96
C PRO A 190 -5.21 -0.25 8.81
N THR A 191 -4.52 -0.48 7.68
CA THR A 191 -3.22 0.13 7.39
C THR A 191 -3.32 1.62 7.11
N LEU A 192 -4.49 2.13 6.69
CA LEU A 192 -4.70 3.55 6.44
C LEU A 192 -5.12 4.33 7.70
N VAL A 193 -6.00 3.77 8.52
CA VAL A 193 -6.62 4.48 9.65
C VAL A 193 -5.58 5.04 10.62
N VAL A 194 -4.62 4.21 11.05
CA VAL A 194 -3.63 4.62 12.06
C VAL A 194 -2.69 5.71 11.51
N PRO A 195 -2.03 5.55 10.34
CA PRO A 195 -1.25 6.62 9.71
C PRO A 195 -2.01 7.92 9.52
N VAL A 196 -3.25 7.86 9.02
CA VAL A 196 -4.08 9.05 8.81
C VAL A 196 -4.35 9.76 10.13
N ALA A 197 -4.79 9.03 11.15
CA ALA A 197 -5.07 9.60 12.47
C ALA A 197 -3.82 10.25 13.09
N VAL A 198 -2.66 9.58 13.00
CA VAL A 198 -1.40 10.10 13.55
C VAL A 198 -0.94 11.35 12.79
N VAL A 199 -1.02 11.36 11.46
CA VAL A 199 -0.68 12.54 10.65
C VAL A 199 -1.61 13.70 10.99
N LEU A 200 -2.92 13.51 11.00
CA LEU A 200 -3.90 14.56 11.33
C LEU A 200 -3.75 15.07 12.77
N GLY A 201 -3.53 14.18 13.74
CA GLY A 201 -3.28 14.55 15.13
C GLY A 201 -1.99 15.35 15.29
N SER A 202 -0.90 14.90 14.64
CA SER A 202 0.36 15.65 14.63
C SER A 202 0.21 17.01 13.96
N TRP A 203 -0.63 17.10 12.93
CA TRP A 203 -0.93 18.34 12.23
C TRP A 203 -1.69 19.33 13.10
N ALA A 204 -2.78 18.88 13.74
CA ALA A 204 -3.60 19.70 14.63
C ALA A 204 -2.79 20.20 15.84
N TRP A 205 -1.93 19.34 16.42
CA TRP A 205 -1.06 19.73 17.52
C TRP A 205 -0.07 20.83 17.11
N ARG A 206 0.54 20.73 15.93
CA ARG A 206 1.48 21.73 15.41
C ARG A 206 0.80 23.06 15.07
N LEU A 207 -0.37 23.02 14.43
CA LEU A 207 -1.16 24.24 14.15
C LEU A 207 -1.48 25.03 15.42
N ARG A 208 -1.64 24.33 16.56
CA ARG A 208 -1.89 24.96 17.86
C ARG A 208 -0.65 25.53 18.53
N ARG A 209 0.56 25.02 18.23
CA ARG A 209 1.79 25.34 18.98
C ARG A 209 2.86 26.09 18.20
N GLU A 210 2.91 25.97 16.88
CA GLU A 210 3.94 26.58 16.05
C GLU A 210 3.50 27.99 15.58
N ALA A 211 4.17 29.04 16.06
CA ALA A 211 3.98 30.44 15.62
C ALA A 211 4.73 30.77 14.29
N GLY A 212 5.11 29.75 13.52
CA GLY A 212 5.95 29.89 12.33
C GLY A 212 5.20 30.31 11.06
N PRO A 213 5.93 30.47 9.92
CA PRO A 213 5.36 30.93 8.66
C PRO A 213 4.29 29.96 8.11
N ARG A 214 3.02 30.31 8.30
CA ARG A 214 1.86 29.50 7.89
C ARG A 214 1.73 29.33 6.36
N ARG A 215 2.36 30.19 5.56
CA ARG A 215 2.16 30.24 4.10
C ARG A 215 2.61 28.95 3.38
N ALA A 216 3.78 28.41 3.74
CA ALA A 216 4.26 27.15 3.14
C ALA A 216 3.37 25.97 3.53
N LEU A 217 2.90 25.96 4.77
CA LEU A 217 1.97 24.97 5.31
C LEU A 217 0.64 24.98 4.54
N VAL A 218 0.04 26.17 4.42
CA VAL A 218 -1.20 26.40 3.69
C VAL A 218 -1.08 25.95 2.24
N ARG A 219 0.01 26.31 1.53
CA ARG A 219 0.19 25.90 0.14
C ARG A 219 0.21 24.38 -0.03
N THR A 220 0.94 23.67 0.83
CA THR A 220 0.97 22.20 0.78
C THR A 220 -0.37 21.57 1.17
N SER A 221 -1.10 22.17 2.12
CA SER A 221 -2.45 21.73 2.49
C SER A 221 -3.46 21.94 1.38
N VAL A 222 -3.40 23.07 0.68
CA VAL A 222 -4.26 23.34 -0.49
C VAL A 222 -3.98 22.31 -1.57
N GLY A 223 -2.71 22.03 -1.88
CA GLY A 223 -2.35 20.98 -2.83
C GLY A 223 -2.90 19.60 -2.43
N ALA A 224 -2.78 19.24 -1.16
CA ALA A 224 -3.31 17.98 -0.63
C ALA A 224 -4.85 17.92 -0.68
N LEU A 225 -5.52 19.02 -0.36
CA LEU A 225 -6.98 19.16 -0.45
C LEU A 225 -7.44 19.02 -1.90
N VAL A 226 -6.79 19.70 -2.85
CA VAL A 226 -7.11 19.61 -4.27
C VAL A 226 -6.96 18.17 -4.77
N VAL A 227 -5.85 17.49 -4.45
CA VAL A 227 -5.67 16.07 -4.81
C VAL A 227 -6.79 15.21 -4.23
N GLY A 228 -7.11 15.38 -2.94
CA GLY A 228 -8.19 14.65 -2.30
C GLY A 228 -9.55 14.89 -2.97
N LEU A 229 -9.91 16.15 -3.21
CA LEU A 229 -11.17 16.51 -3.85
C LEU A 229 -11.27 15.96 -5.27
N VAL A 230 -10.21 16.08 -6.07
CA VAL A 230 -10.17 15.56 -7.44
C VAL A 230 -10.35 14.04 -7.45
N MET A 231 -9.61 13.31 -6.60
CA MET A 231 -9.69 11.85 -6.58
C MET A 231 -11.01 11.33 -6.00
N TRP A 232 -11.64 12.06 -5.08
CA TRP A 232 -12.95 11.68 -4.53
C TRP A 232 -14.13 12.23 -5.32
N ALA A 233 -13.92 13.12 -6.29
CA ALA A 233 -14.99 13.71 -7.09
C ALA A 233 -15.93 12.67 -7.72
N PRO A 234 -15.46 11.54 -8.31
CA PRO A 234 -16.36 10.53 -8.85
C PRO A 234 -17.27 9.91 -7.80
N ALA A 235 -16.70 9.49 -6.65
CA ALA A 235 -17.47 8.89 -5.56
C ALA A 235 -18.43 9.88 -4.88
N ILE A 236 -18.06 11.16 -4.81
CA ILE A 236 -18.95 12.22 -4.35
C ILE A 236 -20.10 12.43 -5.34
N ALA A 237 -19.80 12.46 -6.64
CA ALA A 237 -20.83 12.58 -7.68
C ALA A 237 -21.81 11.41 -7.62
N GLU A 238 -21.34 10.18 -7.40
CA GLU A 238 -22.20 9.01 -7.17
C GLU A 238 -23.14 9.25 -5.99
N ALA A 239 -22.59 9.67 -4.85
CA ALA A 239 -23.35 9.87 -3.64
C ALA A 239 -24.44 10.95 -3.80
N VAL A 240 -24.19 11.97 -4.62
CA VAL A 240 -25.15 13.05 -4.92
C VAL A 240 -26.21 12.59 -5.92
N VAL A 241 -25.80 12.04 -7.06
CA VAL A 241 -26.71 11.66 -8.17
C VAL A 241 -27.63 10.52 -7.75
N ASN A 242 -27.11 9.50 -7.07
CA ASN A 242 -27.87 8.33 -6.66
C ASN A 242 -28.46 8.44 -5.25
N ARG A 243 -28.52 9.67 -4.68
CA ARG A 243 -29.00 9.95 -3.31
C ARG A 243 -28.41 9.02 -2.24
N GLY A 244 -27.13 8.68 -2.40
CA GLY A 244 -26.43 7.77 -1.49
C GLY A 244 -26.95 6.34 -1.51
N GLY A 245 -27.39 5.81 -2.66
CA GLY A 245 -27.82 4.41 -2.82
C GLY A 245 -26.83 3.40 -2.20
N MET A 246 -25.54 3.73 -2.21
CA MET A 246 -24.48 3.00 -1.50
C MET A 246 -24.45 3.27 0.02
N ARG A 247 -24.51 4.54 0.47
CA ARG A 247 -24.50 4.94 1.91
C ARG A 247 -25.72 4.41 2.67
N LEU A 248 -26.91 4.50 2.08
CA LEU A 248 -28.15 4.09 2.72
C LEU A 248 -28.23 2.57 2.86
N ARG A 249 -27.71 1.78 1.91
CA ARG A 249 -27.68 0.31 2.03
C ARG A 249 -26.64 -0.19 3.02
N PHE A 250 -25.45 0.44 3.09
CA PHE A 250 -24.41 0.06 4.04
C PHE A 250 -24.77 0.39 5.49
N VAL A 251 -25.24 1.62 5.75
CA VAL A 251 -25.56 2.10 7.12
C VAL A 251 -26.87 1.50 7.65
N SER A 252 -27.90 1.33 6.80
CA SER A 252 -29.15 0.71 7.24
C SER A 252 -29.03 -0.79 7.51
N ARG A 253 -28.15 -1.52 6.79
CA ARG A 253 -27.90 -2.95 7.03
C ARG A 253 -26.88 -3.20 8.14
N GLN A 254 -25.90 -2.32 8.37
CA GLN A 254 -25.04 -2.40 9.55
C GLN A 254 -25.83 -2.33 10.86
N ARG A 255 -26.97 -1.61 10.89
CA ARG A 255 -27.86 -1.59 12.07
C ARG A 255 -28.42 -2.97 12.45
N ARG A 256 -28.36 -3.98 11.56
CA ARG A 256 -28.76 -5.37 11.84
C ARG A 256 -27.59 -6.29 12.24
N MET A 257 -26.35 -5.85 12.09
CA MET A 257 -25.18 -6.57 12.60
C MET A 257 -24.85 -6.07 14.00
N SER A 258 -24.61 -6.98 14.92
CA SER A 258 -24.08 -6.69 16.25
C SER A 258 -22.89 -5.74 16.11
N ARG A 259 -22.92 -4.61 16.84
CA ARG A 259 -21.82 -3.65 16.94
C ARG A 259 -20.49 -4.41 17.03
N PRO A 260 -19.42 -4.01 16.31
CA PRO A 260 -18.10 -4.59 16.51
C PRO A 260 -17.83 -4.59 18.01
N SER A 261 -17.72 -5.77 18.61
CA SER A 261 -17.52 -5.85 20.05
C SER A 261 -16.20 -5.15 20.36
N ALA A 262 -16.10 -4.51 21.53
CA ALA A 262 -14.82 -3.98 21.99
C ALA A 262 -13.72 -5.05 21.90
N GLY A 263 -14.09 -6.33 22.08
CA GLY A 263 -13.24 -7.50 21.83
C GLY A 263 -12.67 -7.58 20.41
N ALA A 264 -13.44 -7.34 19.34
CA ALA A 264 -12.92 -7.40 17.97
C ALA A 264 -11.89 -6.30 17.68
N VAL A 265 -12.13 -5.08 18.20
CA VAL A 265 -11.20 -3.95 18.09
C VAL A 265 -9.94 -4.20 18.91
N VAL A 266 -10.10 -4.67 20.15
CA VAL A 266 -8.99 -5.04 21.04
C VAL A 266 -8.22 -6.24 20.50
N SER A 267 -8.86 -7.20 19.83
CA SER A 267 -8.17 -8.32 19.18
C SER A 267 -7.39 -7.88 17.96
N THR A 268 -7.89 -6.91 17.18
CA THR A 268 -7.15 -6.36 16.04
C THR A 268 -5.95 -5.54 16.53
N ILE A 269 -6.11 -4.73 17.57
CA ILE A 269 -5.02 -3.98 18.20
C ILE A 269 -4.03 -4.93 18.90
N GLY A 270 -4.52 -5.95 19.61
CA GLY A 270 -3.72 -6.95 20.30
C GLY A 270 -2.94 -7.84 19.33
N LEU A 271 -3.55 -8.19 18.20
CA LEU A 271 -2.83 -8.78 17.06
C LEU A 271 -1.74 -7.81 16.61
N LEU A 272 -2.08 -6.55 16.32
CA LEU A 272 -1.14 -5.53 15.82
C LEU A 272 0.06 -5.24 16.76
N LEU A 273 -0.04 -5.62 18.03
CA LEU A 273 0.95 -5.38 19.07
C LEU A 273 1.60 -6.67 19.61
N ASP A 274 1.25 -7.85 19.07
CA ASP A 274 1.72 -9.15 19.58
C ASP A 274 3.23 -9.36 19.32
N PRO A 275 4.09 -9.43 20.35
CA PRO A 275 5.53 -9.60 20.18
C PRO A 275 5.95 -11.01 19.74
N THR A 276 5.06 -12.01 19.75
CA THR A 276 5.38 -13.38 19.29
C THR A 276 5.73 -13.43 17.79
N TRP A 277 5.36 -12.39 17.05
CA TRP A 277 5.80 -12.13 15.68
C TRP A 277 7.32 -12.05 15.50
N PHE A 278 8.06 -11.65 16.52
CA PHE A 278 9.52 -11.56 16.47
C PHE A 278 10.18 -12.95 16.59
N VAL A 279 9.43 -13.96 17.05
CA VAL A 279 9.99 -15.24 17.50
C VAL A 279 9.59 -16.42 16.61
N ASN A 280 8.34 -16.49 16.10
CA ASN A 280 7.91 -17.64 15.28
C ASN A 280 6.93 -17.27 14.13
N PRO A 281 7.44 -17.10 12.89
CA PRO A 281 6.64 -16.68 11.73
C PRO A 281 5.52 -17.66 11.32
N GLU A 282 5.72 -18.97 11.52
CA GLU A 282 4.74 -19.99 11.09
C GLU A 282 3.47 -19.98 11.96
N SER A 283 3.61 -19.61 13.24
CA SER A 283 2.49 -19.46 14.16
C SER A 283 1.59 -18.24 13.85
N ALA A 284 2.12 -17.26 13.12
CA ALA A 284 1.37 -16.09 12.66
C ALA A 284 0.53 -16.43 11.42
N VAL A 285 1.09 -17.16 10.47
CA VAL A 285 0.40 -17.61 9.24
C VAL A 285 -0.80 -18.50 9.56
N SER A 286 -0.68 -19.41 10.54
CA SER A 286 -1.79 -20.29 10.95
C SER A 286 -2.94 -19.58 11.69
N ARG A 287 -2.67 -18.43 12.35
CA ARG A 287 -3.72 -17.58 12.95
C ARG A 287 -4.36 -16.62 11.93
N ILE A 288 -3.60 -16.20 10.92
CA ILE A 288 -4.06 -15.35 9.80
C ILE A 288 -5.01 -16.08 8.86
N GLY A 289 -4.97 -17.42 8.81
CA GLY A 289 -5.96 -18.23 8.10
C GLY A 289 -7.43 -17.98 8.50
N ARG A 290 -7.68 -17.18 9.56
CA ARG A 290 -9.01 -16.75 10.01
C ARG A 290 -9.40 -15.33 9.60
N PHE A 291 -8.52 -14.53 8.98
CA PHE A 291 -8.83 -13.16 8.53
C PHE A 291 -8.20 -12.84 7.17
N PRO A 292 -9.00 -12.72 6.10
CA PRO A 292 -8.50 -12.30 4.80
C PRO A 292 -8.18 -10.80 4.84
N GLY A 293 -6.92 -10.41 4.61
CA GLY A 293 -6.59 -9.01 4.31
C GLY A 293 -5.32 -8.40 4.91
N LEU A 294 -4.60 -9.09 5.79
CA LEU A 294 -3.30 -8.61 6.29
C LEU A 294 -2.15 -9.45 5.72
N GLY A 295 -1.70 -9.10 4.52
CA GLY A 295 -0.53 -9.69 3.89
C GLY A 295 0.79 -9.30 4.61
N PRO A 296 1.84 -10.14 4.53
CA PRO A 296 3.15 -9.89 5.17
C PRO A 296 3.78 -8.54 4.83
N GLY A 297 3.47 -8.01 3.64
CA GLY A 297 3.99 -6.74 3.15
C GLY A 297 3.41 -5.48 3.82
N GLN A 298 2.12 -5.50 4.20
CA GLN A 298 1.48 -4.42 4.96
C GLN A 298 2.08 -4.31 6.37
N GLN A 299 2.49 -5.45 6.94
CA GLN A 299 3.15 -5.51 8.24
C GLN A 299 4.56 -4.90 8.23
N SER A 300 5.33 -5.09 7.15
CA SER A 300 6.66 -4.49 6.99
C SER A 300 6.62 -2.96 6.91
N GLY A 301 5.62 -2.40 6.21
CA GLY A 301 5.41 -0.95 6.13
C GLY A 301 5.05 -0.33 7.49
N LEU A 302 4.21 -0.99 8.28
CA LEU A 302 3.85 -0.55 9.63
C LEU A 302 5.03 -0.66 10.62
N LYS A 303 5.84 -1.73 10.51
CA LYS A 303 7.08 -1.89 11.29
C LYS A 303 8.07 -0.75 11.03
N LEU A 304 8.26 -0.36 9.77
CA LEU A 304 9.12 0.77 9.40
C LEU A 304 8.57 2.11 9.90
N LEU A 305 7.24 2.29 9.91
CA LEU A 305 6.61 3.47 10.51
C LEU A 305 6.88 3.57 12.01
N ILE A 306 6.77 2.46 12.75
CA ILE A 306 7.02 2.40 14.20
C ILE A 306 8.50 2.64 14.52
N VAL A 307 9.42 2.03 13.76
CA VAL A 307 10.87 2.25 13.92
C VAL A 307 11.25 3.69 13.58
N GLY A 308 10.74 4.24 12.47
CA GLY A 308 10.99 5.63 12.08
C GLY A 308 10.38 6.66 13.05
N LEU A 309 9.29 6.31 13.74
CA LEU A 309 8.74 7.11 14.85
C LEU A 309 9.64 7.10 16.09
N ARG A 310 10.33 5.98 16.36
CA ARG A 310 11.24 5.82 17.50
C ARG A 310 12.60 6.48 17.28
N GLU A 311 13.08 6.51 16.03
CA GLU A 311 14.39 7.06 15.65
C GLU A 311 14.40 8.57 15.36
N ARG A 312 13.46 9.34 15.92
CA ARG A 312 13.50 10.82 15.91
C ARG A 312 14.72 11.43 16.64
N ARG A 313 15.74 10.65 17.00
CA ARG A 313 17.00 11.16 17.54
C ARG A 313 18.11 11.07 16.48
N PRO A 314 18.92 12.14 16.33
CA PRO A 314 19.86 12.27 15.24
C PRO A 314 21.11 11.41 15.50
N SER A 315 21.10 10.14 15.11
CA SER A 315 22.35 9.42 14.90
C SER A 315 22.21 8.43 13.72
N PRO A 316 22.99 8.59 12.62
CA PRO A 316 22.80 7.81 11.38
C PRO A 316 23.26 6.34 11.45
N LEU A 317 23.91 5.92 12.52
CA LEU A 317 24.68 4.67 12.58
C LEU A 317 23.91 3.45 13.14
N PRO A 318 22.99 3.58 14.12
CA PRO A 318 22.27 2.41 14.66
C PRO A 318 21.13 1.91 13.73
N ALA A 319 20.50 2.79 12.95
CA ALA A 319 19.35 2.48 12.09
C ALA A 319 19.69 1.49 10.97
N ALA A 320 20.85 1.70 10.33
CA ALA A 320 21.37 0.79 9.29
C ALA A 320 21.80 -0.55 9.90
N ALA A 321 22.36 -0.54 11.12
CA ALA A 321 22.76 -1.76 11.83
C ALA A 321 21.54 -2.58 12.30
N ALA A 322 20.46 -1.94 12.75
CA ALA A 322 19.22 -2.62 13.16
C ALA A 322 18.49 -3.27 11.96
N MET A 323 18.46 -2.59 10.80
CA MET A 323 17.92 -3.17 9.56
C MET A 323 18.77 -4.32 9.02
N THR A 324 20.09 -4.30 9.23
CA THR A 324 21.01 -5.36 8.77
C THR A 324 21.04 -6.56 9.74
N ALA A 325 20.90 -6.32 11.05
CA ALA A 325 20.88 -7.38 12.08
C ALA A 325 19.62 -8.26 12.01
N LEU A 326 18.50 -7.74 11.48
CA LEU A 326 17.29 -8.52 11.23
C LEU A 326 17.47 -9.53 10.07
N VAL A 327 18.42 -9.26 9.16
CA VAL A 327 18.72 -10.10 7.99
C VAL A 327 19.82 -11.13 8.29
N SER A 328 20.74 -10.85 9.23
CA SER A 328 21.92 -11.68 9.47
C SER A 328 21.78 -12.77 10.54
N ARG A 329 20.73 -12.76 11.39
CA ARG A 329 20.54 -13.80 12.43
C ARG A 329 20.05 -15.18 11.93
N ARG A 330 20.17 -15.47 10.63
CA ARG A 330 19.88 -16.81 10.03
C ARG A 330 21.11 -17.63 9.65
N ARG A 331 22.30 -17.31 10.17
CA ARG A 331 23.48 -18.19 10.01
C ARG A 331 24.30 -18.27 11.30
N PHE A 332 23.97 -19.23 12.16
CA PHE A 332 24.90 -20.15 12.84
C PHE A 332 24.18 -20.86 13.99
N ALA A 333 23.76 -22.11 13.78
CA ALA A 333 23.67 -23.17 14.80
C ALA A 333 23.10 -24.46 14.17
N ARG A 334 23.83 -25.05 13.23
CA ARG A 334 23.79 -26.51 13.03
C ARG A 334 25.19 -27.03 13.34
N ARG A 335 25.51 -27.16 14.64
CA ARG A 335 26.58 -28.06 15.07
C ARG A 335 25.95 -29.45 15.11
N TRP A 336 26.33 -30.26 14.14
CA TRP A 336 26.20 -31.71 14.19
C TRP A 336 26.89 -32.25 15.45
N PRO A 337 26.25 -33.07 16.29
CA PRO A 337 26.96 -34.00 17.13
C PRO A 337 27.32 -35.21 16.27
N GLN A 338 28.59 -35.34 15.93
CA GLN A 338 29.15 -36.66 15.69
C GLN A 338 29.12 -37.42 17.02
N ARG A 339 28.56 -38.62 17.04
CA ARG A 339 28.97 -39.65 17.99
C ARG A 339 29.22 -40.96 17.24
N PRO A 340 30.37 -41.61 17.51
CA PRO A 340 30.75 -42.88 16.90
C PRO A 340 30.04 -44.06 17.55
N HIS A 341 30.05 -45.18 16.82
CA HIS A 341 29.64 -46.52 17.24
C HIS A 341 30.28 -46.97 18.57
N THR A 342 29.54 -47.78 19.36
CA THR A 342 29.99 -49.00 20.07
C THR A 342 28.80 -49.73 20.72
N SER A 343 28.67 -51.04 20.43
CA SER A 343 28.06 -52.17 21.20
C SER A 343 26.62 -52.03 21.74
N ALA A 344 25.69 -52.98 21.58
CA ALA A 344 25.79 -54.44 21.41
C ALA A 344 24.75 -54.97 20.41
#